data_AF-A0A928SQV5-F1
#
_entry.id   AF-A0A928SQV5-F1
#
_cell.length_a   1.000
_cell.length_b   1.000
_cell.length_c   1.000
_cell.angle_alpha   90.00
_cell.angle_beta   90.00
_cell.angle_gamma   90.00
#
_symmetry.space_group_name_H-M   'P 1'
#
loop_
_entity.id
_entity.type
_entity.pdbx_description
1 polymer ?
#
loop_
_entity_poly.entity_id
_entity_poly.type
_entity_poly.pdbx_seq_one_letter_code
_entity_poly.pdbx_strand_id
1 'polypeptide(L)'
;MPRPSPAEWLSAHAAHHDVVQWATAYADDWQRLWNECPRGDWLLGLAARLEVERPLLVLAAAAAARTALEALPEGEARPKGALEVAEAWARGGASLDQCREQALALERYSPADPAVAAAAAACLSALCAVEDADSAAGAAANAAQAALFGAGDCALLPLLSYAQRQTAERVREHLPFELVAARLDSA
;
A
#
# COMPACT_ATOMS: atom_id res chain seq x y z
N MET A 1 -11.06 -27.36 10.77
CA MET A 1 -10.22 -26.90 11.89
C MET A 1 -10.62 -25.47 12.21
N PRO A 2 -10.49 -24.99 13.46
CA PRO A 2 -10.69 -23.56 13.75
C PRO A 2 -9.69 -22.71 12.96
N ARG A 3 -10.10 -21.50 12.56
CA ARG A 3 -9.24 -20.54 11.87
C ARG A 3 -8.03 -20.20 12.77
N PRO A 4 -6.79 -20.18 12.26
CA PRO A 4 -5.64 -19.78 13.05
C PRO A 4 -5.76 -18.32 13.50
N SER A 5 -5.09 -17.98 14.62
CA SER A 5 -4.95 -16.57 15.01
C SER A 5 -4.22 -15.79 13.91
N PRO A 6 -4.42 -14.46 13.81
CA PRO A 6 -3.70 -13.67 12.81
C PRO A 6 -2.18 -13.74 12.95
N ALA A 7 -1.65 -13.78 14.17
CA ALA A 7 -0.22 -13.87 14.40
C ALA A 7 0.36 -15.22 13.90
N GLU A 8 -0.31 -16.33 14.20
CA GLU A 8 0.09 -17.66 13.71
C GLU A 8 0.04 -17.71 12.18
N TRP A 9 -1.05 -17.22 11.59
CA TRP A 9 -1.21 -17.20 10.13
C TRP A 9 -0.14 -16.34 9.47
N LEU A 10 0.08 -15.11 9.95
CA LEU A 10 1.10 -14.20 9.41
C LEU A 10 2.51 -14.79 9.52
N SER A 11 2.82 -15.45 10.64
CA SER A 11 4.11 -16.12 10.82
C SER A 11 4.29 -17.29 9.84
N ALA A 12 3.24 -18.06 9.58
CA ALA A 12 3.28 -19.17 8.61
C ALA A 12 3.44 -18.67 7.16
N HIS A 13 2.98 -17.46 6.86
CA HIS A 13 3.04 -16.82 5.54
C HIS A 13 4.19 -15.82 5.40
N ALA A 14 5.26 -16.01 6.17
CA ALA A 14 6.51 -15.22 6.09
C ALA A 14 6.26 -13.69 6.12
N ALA A 15 5.33 -13.23 6.96
CA ALA A 15 5.20 -11.81 7.25
C ALA A 15 6.40 -11.32 8.08
N HIS A 16 6.71 -10.03 7.97
CA HIS A 16 7.79 -9.42 8.75
C HIS A 16 7.50 -9.51 10.26
N HIS A 17 8.56 -9.70 11.06
CA HIS A 17 8.46 -9.94 12.51
C HIS A 17 7.60 -8.90 13.24
N ASP A 18 7.78 -7.61 12.92
CA ASP A 18 7.01 -6.52 13.54
C ASP A 18 5.49 -6.66 13.36
N VAL A 19 5.05 -7.12 12.18
CA VAL A 19 3.63 -7.34 11.88
C VAL A 19 3.10 -8.51 12.71
N VAL A 20 3.88 -9.60 12.77
CA VAL A 20 3.54 -10.79 13.56
C VAL A 20 3.44 -10.43 15.04
N GLN A 21 4.43 -9.69 15.57
CA GLN A 21 4.47 -9.27 16.97
C GLN A 21 3.26 -8.39 17.31
N TRP A 22 2.95 -7.40 16.47
CA TRP A 22 1.80 -6.52 16.67
C TRP A 22 0.47 -7.30 16.63
N ALA A 23 0.35 -8.28 15.74
CA ALA A 23 -0.85 -9.09 15.58
C ALA A 23 -1.18 -9.98 16.81
N THR A 24 -0.21 -10.24 17.70
CA THR A 24 -0.42 -11.07 18.89
C THR A 24 -1.50 -10.53 19.84
N ALA A 25 -1.75 -9.21 19.82
CA ALA A 25 -2.74 -8.56 20.68
C ALA A 25 -4.21 -8.86 20.30
N TYR A 26 -4.44 -9.51 19.16
CA TYR A 26 -5.77 -9.66 18.57
C TYR A 26 -6.38 -11.06 18.74
N ALA A 27 -5.69 -12.01 19.38
CA ALA A 27 -6.17 -13.38 19.57
C ALA A 27 -6.71 -13.98 18.25
N ASP A 28 -8.00 -14.31 18.14
CA ASP A 28 -8.67 -14.81 16.93
C ASP A 28 -9.47 -13.74 16.17
N ASP A 29 -9.43 -12.48 16.61
CA ASP A 29 -10.24 -11.38 16.09
C ASP A 29 -9.59 -10.67 14.88
N TRP A 30 -9.73 -11.32 13.72
CA TRP A 30 -9.27 -10.80 12.43
C TRP A 30 -9.91 -9.47 12.03
N GLN A 31 -11.18 -9.27 12.36
CA GLN A 31 -11.89 -8.04 11.97
C GLN A 31 -11.36 -6.85 12.75
N ARG A 32 -11.16 -7.02 14.06
CA ARG A 32 -10.57 -5.99 14.91
C ARG A 32 -9.12 -5.71 14.51
N LEU A 33 -8.34 -6.74 14.18
CA LEU A 33 -6.98 -6.55 13.64
C LEU A 33 -7.01 -5.69 12.37
N TRP A 34 -7.85 -6.05 11.41
CA TRP A 34 -7.97 -5.31 10.15
C TRP A 34 -8.38 -3.86 10.40
N ASN A 35 -9.35 -3.62 11.27
CA ASN A 35 -9.90 -2.28 11.56
C ASN A 35 -8.94 -1.40 12.38
N GLU A 36 -8.15 -1.98 13.27
CA GLU A 36 -7.23 -1.22 14.14
C GLU A 36 -5.81 -1.09 13.54
N CYS A 37 -5.47 -1.84 12.48
CA CYS A 37 -4.15 -1.80 11.86
C CYS A 37 -3.76 -0.38 11.43
N PRO A 38 -2.73 0.24 12.03
CA PRO A 38 -2.44 1.65 11.76
C PRO A 38 -1.72 1.87 10.43
N ARG A 39 -1.41 0.80 9.68
CA ARG A 39 -0.43 0.80 8.59
C ARG A 39 -0.98 0.21 7.30
N GLY A 40 -1.08 1.03 6.26
CA GLY A 40 -1.56 0.58 4.94
C GLY A 40 -0.65 -0.46 4.28
N ASP A 41 0.67 -0.39 4.52
CA ASP A 41 1.64 -1.36 3.99
C ASP A 41 1.44 -2.75 4.58
N TRP A 42 1.07 -2.83 5.86
CA TRP A 42 0.74 -4.10 6.51
C TRP A 42 -0.57 -4.67 5.99
N LEU A 43 -1.59 -3.83 5.79
CA LEU A 43 -2.88 -4.25 5.21
C LEU A 43 -2.73 -4.76 3.78
N LEU A 44 -1.97 -4.06 2.93
CA LEU A 44 -1.70 -4.46 1.55
C LEU A 44 -0.86 -5.74 1.50
N GLY A 45 0.16 -5.87 2.35
CA GLY A 45 0.98 -7.08 2.44
C GLY A 45 0.19 -8.31 2.92
N LEU A 46 -0.79 -8.11 3.79
CA LEU A 46 -1.73 -9.15 4.23
C LEU A 46 -2.69 -9.54 3.10
N ALA A 47 -3.28 -8.55 2.41
CA ALA A 47 -4.18 -8.77 1.28
C ALA A 47 -3.50 -9.47 0.09
N ALA A 48 -2.23 -9.12 -0.19
CA ALA A 48 -1.41 -9.78 -1.20
C ALA A 48 -1.20 -11.28 -0.89
N ARG A 49 -0.85 -11.62 0.36
CA ARG A 49 -0.67 -13.02 0.81
C ARG A 49 -1.96 -13.83 0.80
N LEU A 50 -3.10 -13.18 0.98
CA LEU A 50 -4.42 -13.78 0.86
C LEU A 50 -4.92 -13.87 -0.59
N GLU A 51 -4.07 -13.48 -1.55
CA GLU A 51 -4.36 -13.51 -2.98
C GLU A 51 -5.66 -12.77 -3.35
N VAL A 52 -5.95 -11.67 -2.64
CA VAL A 52 -7.04 -10.76 -3.00
C VAL A 52 -6.90 -10.35 -4.47
N GLU A 53 -8.03 -10.18 -5.16
CA GLU A 53 -8.04 -9.90 -6.60
C GLU A 53 -7.12 -8.73 -6.96
N ARG A 54 -6.21 -8.98 -7.91
CA ARG A 54 -5.14 -8.06 -8.26
C ARG A 54 -5.64 -6.64 -8.60
N PRO A 55 -6.73 -6.46 -9.35
CA PRO A 55 -7.28 -5.12 -9.61
C PRO A 55 -7.66 -4.35 -8.34
N LEU A 56 -8.26 -5.01 -7.34
CA LEU A 56 -8.62 -4.37 -6.08
C LEU A 56 -7.39 -3.98 -5.27
N LEU A 57 -6.38 -4.85 -5.26
CA LEU A 57 -5.10 -4.58 -4.61
C LEU A 57 -4.40 -3.37 -5.25
N VAL A 58 -4.39 -3.28 -6.58
CA VAL A 58 -3.82 -2.14 -7.32
C VAL A 58 -4.58 -0.84 -7.02
N LEU A 59 -5.91 -0.87 -6.97
CA LEU A 59 -6.71 0.31 -6.63
C LEU A 59 -6.41 0.79 -5.19
N ALA A 60 -6.30 -0.12 -4.24
CA ALA A 60 -5.95 0.22 -2.85
C ALA A 60 -4.51 0.77 -2.73
N ALA A 61 -3.55 0.17 -3.45
CA ALA A 61 -2.18 0.65 -3.51
C ALA A 61 -2.09 2.05 -4.15
N ALA A 62 -2.84 2.29 -5.23
CA ALA A 62 -2.91 3.59 -5.89
C ALA A 62 -3.53 4.65 -4.98
N ALA A 63 -4.59 4.31 -4.24
CA ALA A 63 -5.21 5.20 -3.26
C ALA A 63 -4.24 5.55 -2.12
N ALA A 64 -3.47 4.58 -1.63
CA ALA A 64 -2.42 4.83 -0.64
C ALA A 64 -1.28 5.72 -1.19
N ALA A 65 -0.80 5.45 -2.41
CA ALA A 65 0.24 6.27 -3.05
C ALA A 65 -0.23 7.71 -3.32
N ARG A 66 -1.53 7.92 -3.60
CA ARG A 66 -2.11 9.23 -3.86
C ARG A 66 -1.97 10.20 -2.68
N THR A 67 -1.95 9.71 -1.43
CA THR A 67 -1.75 10.56 -0.25
C THR A 67 -0.37 11.25 -0.26
N ALA A 68 0.63 10.64 -0.91
CA ALA A 68 1.95 11.26 -1.08
C ALA A 68 1.90 12.45 -2.04
N LEU A 69 1.15 12.32 -3.15
CA LEU A 69 1.01 13.38 -4.15
C LEU A 69 0.24 14.58 -3.60
N GLU A 70 -0.77 14.34 -2.78
CA GLU A 70 -1.56 15.39 -2.12
C GLU A 70 -0.72 16.27 -1.19
N ALA A 71 0.44 15.76 -0.73
CA ALA A 71 1.38 16.48 0.13
C ALA A 71 2.50 17.20 -0.64
N LEU A 72 2.64 16.99 -1.96
CA LEU A 72 3.70 17.60 -2.75
C LEU A 72 3.37 19.05 -3.15
N PRO A 73 4.40 19.90 -3.37
CA PRO A 73 4.21 21.22 -3.98
C PRO A 73 3.55 21.15 -5.36
N GLU A 74 2.85 22.23 -5.73
CA GLU A 74 2.25 22.37 -7.05
C GLU A 74 3.33 22.31 -8.15
N GLY A 75 3.07 21.51 -9.19
CA GLY A 75 4.00 21.30 -10.31
C GLY A 75 4.70 19.94 -10.31
N GLU A 76 4.73 19.21 -9.20
CA GLU A 76 5.34 17.87 -9.10
C GLU A 76 4.37 16.73 -9.49
N ALA A 77 3.65 16.91 -10.60
CA ALA A 77 2.60 15.98 -11.03
C ALA A 77 3.12 14.77 -11.82
N ARG A 78 4.43 14.68 -12.07
CA ARG A 78 5.02 13.65 -12.95
C ARG A 78 4.71 12.21 -12.52
N PRO A 79 4.74 11.86 -11.22
CA PRO A 79 4.38 10.51 -10.78
C PRO A 79 2.89 10.16 -10.92
N LYS A 80 2.01 11.16 -11.07
CA LYS A 80 0.55 10.97 -11.17
C LYS A 80 0.16 10.05 -12.33
N GLY A 81 0.88 10.13 -13.45
CA GLY A 81 0.61 9.28 -14.63
C GLY A 81 0.74 7.78 -14.34
N ALA A 82 1.61 7.38 -13.41
CA ALA A 82 1.72 5.98 -13.00
C ALA A 82 0.45 5.49 -12.29
N LEU A 83 -0.15 6.31 -11.43
CA LEU A 83 -1.42 5.97 -10.78
C LEU A 83 -2.57 5.93 -11.79
N GLU A 84 -2.64 6.91 -12.69
CA GLU A 84 -3.68 6.94 -13.72
C GLU A 84 -3.65 5.68 -14.60
N VAL A 85 -2.47 5.21 -15.00
CA VAL A 85 -2.32 3.97 -15.77
C VAL A 85 -2.62 2.73 -14.93
N ALA A 86 -2.13 2.65 -13.68
CA ALA A 86 -2.40 1.53 -12.79
C ALA A 86 -3.91 1.35 -12.52
N GLU A 87 -4.61 2.45 -12.26
CA GLU A 87 -6.05 2.41 -12.05
C GLU A 87 -6.84 2.14 -13.33
N ALA A 88 -6.37 2.65 -14.48
CA ALA A 88 -6.96 2.31 -15.77
C ALA A 88 -6.83 0.80 -16.04
N TRP A 89 -5.67 0.21 -15.78
CA TRP A 89 -5.46 -1.24 -15.90
C TRP A 89 -6.40 -2.02 -14.99
N ALA A 90 -6.52 -1.63 -13.71
CA ALA A 90 -7.41 -2.29 -12.76
C ALA A 90 -8.89 -2.21 -13.18
N ARG A 91 -9.27 -1.21 -13.98
CA ARG A 91 -10.63 -1.07 -14.54
C ARG A 91 -10.77 -1.66 -15.95
N GLY A 92 -9.75 -2.35 -16.46
CA GLY A 92 -9.73 -2.95 -17.80
C GLY A 92 -9.53 -1.97 -18.96
N GLY A 93 -9.09 -0.75 -18.67
CA GLY A 93 -8.90 0.34 -19.64
C GLY A 93 -7.46 0.57 -20.11
N ALA A 94 -6.47 -0.14 -19.56
CA ALA A 94 -5.07 -0.08 -19.99
C ALA A 94 -4.44 -1.47 -20.08
N SER A 95 -3.45 -1.63 -20.96
CA SER A 95 -2.69 -2.87 -21.15
C SER A 95 -1.51 -2.97 -20.18
N LEU A 96 -0.96 -4.19 -20.04
CA LEU A 96 0.30 -4.41 -19.30
C LEU A 96 1.48 -3.66 -19.94
N ASP A 97 1.52 -3.56 -21.27
CA ASP A 97 2.60 -2.83 -21.95
C ASP A 97 2.56 -1.33 -21.65
N GLN A 98 1.37 -0.74 -21.58
CA GLN A 98 1.21 0.65 -21.13
C GLN A 98 1.67 0.84 -19.68
N CYS A 99 1.42 -0.15 -18.81
CA CYS A 99 1.91 -0.13 -17.44
C CYS A 99 3.44 -0.17 -17.38
N ARG A 100 4.07 -1.06 -18.15
CA ARG A 100 5.54 -1.19 -18.22
C ARG A 100 6.21 0.05 -18.78
N GLU A 101 5.66 0.62 -19.86
CA GLU A 101 6.16 1.87 -20.44
C GLU A 101 6.15 3.01 -19.43
N GLN A 102 5.05 3.12 -18.67
CA GLN A 102 4.91 4.14 -17.64
C GLN A 102 5.82 3.89 -16.43
N ALA A 103 6.01 2.64 -16.02
CA ALA A 103 6.95 2.26 -14.97
C ALA A 103 8.38 2.64 -15.35
N LEU A 104 8.82 2.25 -16.56
CA LEU A 104 10.13 2.61 -17.11
C LEU A 104 10.33 4.13 -17.21
N ALA A 105 9.28 4.88 -17.55
CA ALA A 105 9.34 6.34 -17.59
C ALA A 105 9.54 6.94 -16.19
N LEU A 106 8.89 6.39 -15.18
CA LEU A 106 9.00 6.84 -13.79
C LEU A 106 10.33 6.40 -13.13
N GLU A 107 10.86 5.22 -13.45
CA GLU A 107 12.18 4.77 -12.99
C GLU A 107 13.32 5.67 -13.47
N ARG A 108 13.19 6.25 -14.68
CA ARG A 108 14.16 7.23 -15.21
C ARG A 108 14.02 8.62 -14.61
N TYR A 109 12.95 8.88 -13.86
CA TYR A 109 12.75 10.16 -13.19
C TYR A 109 13.55 10.20 -11.89
N SER A 110 14.50 11.12 -11.82
CA SER A 110 15.39 11.29 -10.68
C SER A 110 15.18 12.67 -10.05
N PRO A 111 14.12 12.86 -9.24
CA PRO A 111 13.90 14.10 -8.51
C PRO A 111 15.03 14.34 -7.50
N ALA A 112 15.42 15.60 -7.33
CA ALA A 112 16.42 15.99 -6.33
C ALA A 112 15.80 16.08 -4.91
N ASP A 113 14.50 16.36 -4.82
CA ASP A 113 13.77 16.46 -3.57
C ASP A 113 13.42 15.04 -3.04
N PRO A 114 13.80 14.69 -1.80
CA PRO A 114 13.56 13.37 -1.23
C PRO A 114 12.07 13.04 -1.01
N ALA A 115 11.23 14.04 -0.73
CA ALA A 115 9.79 13.84 -0.61
C ALA A 115 9.17 13.50 -1.97
N VAL A 116 9.61 14.19 -3.03
CA VAL A 116 9.21 13.88 -4.41
C VAL A 116 9.72 12.52 -4.84
N ALA A 117 10.96 12.14 -4.48
CA ALA A 117 11.52 10.81 -4.74
C ALA A 117 10.70 9.70 -4.08
N ALA A 118 10.34 9.87 -2.80
CA ALA A 118 9.51 8.91 -2.08
C ALA A 118 8.08 8.82 -2.65
N ALA A 119 7.48 9.95 -3.04
CA ALA A 119 6.18 9.94 -3.72
C ALA A 119 6.23 9.25 -5.09
N ALA A 120 7.31 9.44 -5.85
CA ALA A 120 7.56 8.70 -7.08
C ALA A 120 7.70 7.19 -6.83
N ALA A 121 8.45 6.78 -5.80
CA ALA A 121 8.57 5.38 -5.40
C ALA A 121 7.23 4.77 -4.96
N ALA A 122 6.37 5.54 -4.28
CA ALA A 122 5.02 5.12 -3.93
C ALA A 122 4.16 4.85 -5.17
N CYS A 123 4.17 5.77 -6.14
CA CYS A 123 3.43 5.63 -7.39
C CYS A 123 3.96 4.47 -8.24
N LEU A 124 5.28 4.30 -8.29
CA LEU A 124 5.92 3.18 -8.98
C LEU A 124 5.52 1.84 -8.33
N SER A 125 5.55 1.75 -7.00
CA SER A 125 5.15 0.53 -6.27
C SER A 125 3.69 0.15 -6.56
N ALA A 126 2.79 1.14 -6.60
CA ALA A 126 1.39 0.92 -6.97
C ALA A 126 1.22 0.43 -8.42
N LEU A 127 2.06 0.92 -9.35
CA LEU A 127 2.05 0.47 -10.74
C LEU A 127 2.68 -0.92 -10.90
N CYS A 128 3.79 -1.20 -10.23
CA CYS A 128 4.42 -2.53 -10.22
C CYS A 128 3.51 -3.60 -9.60
N ALA A 129 2.57 -3.20 -8.74
CA ALA A 129 1.53 -4.08 -8.20
C ALA A 129 0.67 -4.76 -9.28
N VAL A 130 0.63 -4.20 -10.49
CA VAL A 130 -0.01 -4.80 -11.66
C VAL A 130 0.58 -6.18 -11.99
N GLU A 131 1.91 -6.32 -11.91
CA GLU A 131 2.62 -7.57 -12.22
C GLU A 131 2.95 -8.37 -10.96
N ASP A 132 3.24 -7.69 -9.84
CA ASP A 132 3.68 -8.32 -8.59
C ASP A 132 2.92 -7.78 -7.37
N ALA A 133 2.08 -8.59 -6.74
CA ALA A 133 1.21 -8.18 -5.63
C ALA A 133 2.00 -7.68 -4.43
N ASP A 134 3.20 -8.23 -4.19
CA ASP A 134 4.01 -7.86 -3.05
C ASP A 134 4.49 -6.40 -3.16
N SER A 135 4.61 -5.87 -4.38
CA SER A 135 4.91 -4.46 -4.63
C SER A 135 3.84 -3.51 -4.09
N ALA A 136 2.59 -3.96 -3.88
CA ALA A 136 1.50 -3.11 -3.36
C ALA A 136 1.83 -2.52 -1.98
N ALA A 137 2.44 -3.30 -1.09
CA ALA A 137 2.83 -2.82 0.25
C ALA A 137 3.81 -1.64 0.18
N GLY A 138 4.69 -1.63 -0.82
CA GLY A 138 5.62 -0.54 -1.08
C GLY A 138 4.93 0.80 -1.35
N ALA A 139 3.72 0.80 -1.91
CA ALA A 139 2.98 2.03 -2.21
C ALA A 139 2.66 2.82 -0.94
N ALA A 140 2.08 2.13 0.07
CA ALA A 140 1.73 2.75 1.34
C ALA A 140 2.97 3.11 2.17
N ALA A 141 4.00 2.25 2.19
CA ALA A 141 5.23 2.51 2.93
C ALA A 141 5.97 3.76 2.41
N ASN A 142 6.15 3.85 1.09
CA ASN A 142 6.79 5.00 0.46
C ASN A 142 5.93 6.27 0.57
N ALA A 143 4.60 6.15 0.56
CA ALA A 143 3.73 7.30 0.78
C ALA A 143 3.86 7.89 2.18
N ALA A 144 3.94 7.04 3.20
CA ALA A 144 4.20 7.48 4.57
C ALA A 144 5.61 8.10 4.71
N GLN A 145 6.60 7.57 4.00
CA GLN A 145 7.96 8.13 3.95
C GLN A 145 8.03 9.49 3.23
N ALA A 146 7.24 9.70 2.17
CA ALA A 146 7.16 10.99 1.49
C ALA A 146 6.68 12.10 2.44
N ALA A 147 5.67 11.80 3.26
CA ALA A 147 5.20 12.74 4.28
C ALA A 147 6.31 13.11 5.29
N LEU A 148 7.11 12.13 5.72
CA LEU A 148 8.25 12.38 6.61
C LEU A 148 9.27 13.34 6.01
N PHE A 149 9.68 13.11 4.75
CA PHE A 149 10.65 13.98 4.10
C PHE A 149 10.13 15.39 3.86
N GLY A 150 8.82 15.55 3.68
CA GLY A 150 8.19 16.86 3.46
C GLY A 150 8.12 17.75 4.72
N ALA A 151 8.19 17.19 5.93
CA ALA A 151 7.94 17.95 7.16
C ALA A 151 9.19 18.48 7.90
N GLY A 152 10.39 18.07 7.48
CA GLY A 152 11.64 18.44 8.17
C GLY A 152 11.76 17.83 9.59
N ASP A 153 12.61 18.42 10.43
CA ASP A 153 13.12 17.76 11.66
C ASP A 153 12.17 17.76 12.88
N CYS A 154 11.05 18.49 12.85
CA CYS A 154 10.15 18.59 14.00
C CYS A 154 8.98 17.60 13.89
N ALA A 155 8.79 16.74 14.90
CA ALA A 155 7.66 15.82 15.06
C ALA A 155 7.53 14.66 14.03
N LEU A 156 8.66 14.06 13.64
CA LEU A 156 8.72 12.90 12.74
C LEU A 156 7.80 11.73 13.16
N LEU A 157 7.81 11.34 14.45
CA LEU A 157 7.03 10.18 14.91
C LEU A 157 5.50 10.38 14.86
N PRO A 158 4.94 11.50 15.38
CA PRO A 158 3.52 11.81 15.18
C PRO A 158 3.11 11.89 13.72
N LEU A 159 3.96 12.47 12.86
CA LEU A 159 3.66 12.58 11.43
C LEU A 159 3.68 11.23 10.72
N LEU A 160 4.68 10.38 10.99
CA LEU A 160 4.70 9.02 10.46
C LEU A 160 3.44 8.26 10.86
N SER A 161 3.06 8.34 12.14
CA SER A 161 1.84 7.71 12.65
C SER A 161 0.57 8.27 11.99
N TYR A 162 0.55 9.56 11.66
CA TYR A 162 -0.55 10.17 10.91
C TYR A 162 -0.59 9.66 9.46
N ALA A 163 0.53 9.69 8.75
CA ALA A 163 0.62 9.26 7.36
C ALA A 163 0.32 7.76 7.20
N GLN A 164 0.83 6.92 8.11
CA GLN A 164 0.51 5.50 8.14
C GLN A 164 -1.01 5.27 8.29
N ARG A 165 -1.67 5.99 9.20
CA ARG A 165 -3.13 5.90 9.37
C ARG A 165 -3.89 6.36 8.13
N GLN A 166 -3.46 7.45 7.49
CA GLN A 166 -4.06 7.91 6.23
C GLN A 166 -3.96 6.84 5.14
N THR A 167 -2.79 6.21 4.96
CA THR A 167 -2.67 5.10 4.00
C THR A 167 -3.54 3.89 4.38
N ALA A 168 -3.66 3.57 5.67
CA ALA A 168 -4.52 2.47 6.13
C ALA A 168 -6.01 2.75 5.88
N GLU A 169 -6.46 3.98 6.09
CA GLU A 169 -7.82 4.44 5.78
C GLU A 169 -8.11 4.27 4.28
N ARG A 170 -7.22 4.76 3.40
CA ARG A 170 -7.34 4.59 1.94
C ARG A 170 -7.39 3.13 1.51
N VAL A 171 -6.58 2.28 2.13
CA VAL A 171 -6.60 0.84 1.83
C VAL A 171 -7.96 0.23 2.18
N ARG A 172 -8.53 0.55 3.35
CA ARG A 172 -9.83 0.01 3.76
C ARG A 172 -11.01 0.51 2.93
N GLU A 173 -10.93 1.74 2.41
CA GLU A 173 -11.94 2.28 1.48
C GLU A 173 -12.07 1.41 0.22
N HIS A 174 -10.97 0.82 -0.24
CA HIS A 174 -10.91 -0.03 -1.43
C HIS A 174 -10.93 -1.54 -1.14
N LEU A 175 -10.49 -1.94 0.06
CA LEU A 175 -10.45 -3.30 0.55
C LEU A 175 -11.18 -3.39 1.90
N PRO A 176 -12.52 -3.39 1.90
CA PRO A 176 -13.29 -3.64 3.11
C PRO A 176 -13.00 -5.06 3.64
N PHE A 177 -13.13 -5.25 4.95
CA PHE A 177 -12.73 -6.49 5.63
C PHE A 177 -13.45 -7.72 5.06
N GLU A 178 -14.68 -7.57 4.59
CA GLU A 178 -15.51 -8.65 4.05
C GLU A 178 -14.84 -9.34 2.85
N LEU A 179 -14.10 -8.59 2.01
CA LEU A 179 -13.36 -9.15 0.88
C LEU A 179 -12.15 -9.96 1.35
N VAL A 180 -11.49 -9.52 2.42
CA VAL A 180 -10.33 -10.18 3.03
C VAL A 180 -10.79 -11.44 3.79
N ALA A 181 -11.90 -11.34 4.52
CA ALA A 181 -12.51 -12.43 5.28
C ALA A 181 -12.88 -13.60 4.37
N ALA A 182 -13.44 -13.33 3.20
CA ALA A 182 -13.77 -14.36 2.21
C ALA A 182 -12.54 -15.17 1.76
N ARG A 183 -11.36 -14.53 1.67
CA ARG A 183 -10.10 -15.21 1.34
C ARG A 183 -9.54 -16.00 2.53
N LEU A 184 -9.65 -15.48 3.74
CA LEU A 184 -9.28 -16.19 4.96
C LEU A 184 -10.09 -17.48 5.21
N ASP A 185 -11.34 -17.55 4.71
CA ASP A 185 -12.16 -18.77 4.77
C ASP A 185 -11.76 -19.83 3.73
N SER A 186 -11.00 -19.42 2.72
CA SER A 186 -10.58 -20.26 1.59
C SER A 186 -9.10 -20.68 1.65
N ALA A 187 -8.33 -20.11 2.58
CA ALA A 187 -6.90 -20.33 2.80
C ALA A 187 -6.64 -21.40 3.88
#